data_AF-A0A2C8FC36-F1
#
_entry.id   AF-A0A2C8FC36-F1
#
_cell.length_a   1.000
_cell.length_b   1.000
_cell.length_c   1.000
_cell.angle_alpha   90.00
_cell.angle_beta   90.00
_cell.angle_gamma   90.00
#
_symmetry.space_group_name_H-M   'P 1'
#
loop_
_entity.id
_entity.type
_entity.pdbx_description
1 polymer ?
#
loop_
_entity_poly.entity_id
_entity_poly.type
_entity_poly.pdbx_seq_one_letter_code
_entity_poly.pdbx_strand_id
1 'polypeptide(L)'
;MRKMAALRFSVVIAGLIVMGTVVGGFASDIGPTIQQTCTKCHSPKRICLNLGVKSESAWNSTINKMVGKGAKLPKDRINEAASFLSTLEPGAPLLCN
;
A
#
# COMPACT_ATOMS: atom_id res chain seq x y z
N MET A 1 9.51 64.29 29.89
CA MET A 1 8.20 63.89 29.34
C MET A 1 8.00 64.52 27.97
N ARG A 2 8.15 63.74 26.89
CA ARG A 2 7.88 64.04 25.46
C ARG A 2 7.51 62.69 24.81
N LYS A 3 6.25 62.45 24.45
CA LYS A 3 5.59 62.72 23.15
C LYS A 3 6.03 61.77 22.01
N MET A 4 5.03 61.02 21.51
CA MET A 4 4.77 60.66 20.10
C MET A 4 5.27 59.30 19.57
N ALA A 5 4.35 58.65 18.86
CA ALA A 5 4.42 57.35 18.19
C ALA A 5 5.34 57.33 16.96
N ALA A 6 5.80 56.14 16.55
CA ALA A 6 6.08 55.82 15.15
C ALA A 6 6.18 54.30 14.90
N LEU A 7 5.84 53.95 13.67
CA LEU A 7 5.49 52.66 13.09
C LEU A 7 6.70 52.03 12.36
N ARG A 8 6.85 50.70 12.52
CA ARG A 8 7.42 49.67 11.59
C ARG A 8 8.84 49.83 11.00
N PHE A 9 9.66 48.78 11.13
CA PHE A 9 10.42 48.22 10.01
C PHE A 9 10.77 46.74 10.25
N SER A 10 10.58 45.96 9.19
CA SER A 10 10.78 44.54 8.93
C SER A 10 11.96 43.84 9.62
N VAL A 11 11.73 42.63 10.15
CA VAL A 11 12.55 41.44 9.83
C VAL A 11 11.65 40.21 9.87
N VAL A 12 11.40 39.63 8.69
CA VAL A 12 10.89 38.27 8.52
C VAL A 12 12.02 37.35 8.97
N ILE A 13 11.97 36.82 10.20
CA ILE A 13 12.82 35.69 10.55
C ILE A 13 12.08 34.47 10.01
N ALA A 14 12.56 34.02 8.85
CA ALA A 14 12.25 32.73 8.25
C ALA A 14 12.55 31.63 9.27
N GLY A 15 11.56 31.32 10.11
CA GLY A 15 11.49 30.07 10.84
C GLY A 15 11.32 28.99 9.79
N LEU A 16 12.41 28.31 9.47
CA LEU A 16 12.47 27.17 8.58
C LEU A 16 11.57 26.08 9.19
N ILE A 17 10.29 26.11 8.82
CA ILE A 17 9.34 25.05 9.12
C ILE A 17 9.92 23.82 8.43
N VAL A 18 10.50 22.94 9.23
CA VAL A 18 10.82 21.57 8.82
C VAL A 18 9.46 20.97 8.47
N MET A 19 9.10 21.06 7.19
CA MET A 19 7.96 20.38 6.61
C MET A 19 8.33 18.89 6.56
N GLY A 20 8.39 18.27 7.73
CA GLY A 20 8.41 16.83 7.87
C GLY A 20 7.10 16.34 7.31
N THR A 21 7.12 15.90 6.07
CA THR A 21 6.04 15.12 5.48
C THR A 21 5.89 13.87 6.33
N VAL A 22 4.95 13.92 7.27
CA VAL A 22 4.37 12.72 7.84
C VAL A 22 3.61 12.03 6.72
N VAL A 23 4.34 11.28 5.89
CA VAL A 23 3.76 10.12 5.22
C VAL A 23 3.39 9.17 6.34
N GLY A 24 2.21 9.40 6.91
CA GLY A 24 1.54 8.43 7.75
C GLY A 24 1.32 7.20 6.88
N GLY A 25 2.28 6.28 6.92
CA GLY A 25 2.14 4.96 6.34
C GLY A 25 1.06 4.26 7.14
N PHE A 26 -0.19 4.37 6.69
CA PHE A 26 -1.21 3.41 7.09
C PHE A 26 -0.63 2.04 6.75
N ALA A 27 -0.51 1.16 7.75
CA ALA A 27 -0.11 -0.21 7.48
C ALA A 27 -1.05 -0.79 6.42
N SER A 28 -0.50 -1.19 5.27
CA SER A 28 -1.30 -1.76 4.19
C SER A 28 -1.94 -3.06 4.68
N ASP A 29 -3.26 -3.16 4.52
CA ASP A 29 -4.06 -4.35 4.84
C ASP A 29 -4.13 -5.34 3.66
N ILE A 30 -3.26 -5.18 2.65
CA ILE A 30 -3.34 -5.95 1.41
C ILE A 30 -3.17 -7.45 1.64
N GLY A 31 -2.28 -7.85 2.55
CA GLY A 31 -2.06 -9.26 2.88
C GLY A 31 -3.32 -9.94 3.41
N PRO A 32 -3.91 -9.45 4.53
CA PRO A 32 -5.20 -9.93 5.03
C PRO A 32 -6.31 -9.88 3.98
N THR A 33 -6.38 -8.80 3.19
CA THR A 33 -7.38 -8.65 2.12
C THR A 33 -7.25 -9.76 1.07
N ILE A 34 -6.03 -10.09 0.63
CA ILE A 34 -5.76 -11.19 -0.30
C ILE A 34 -6.16 -12.52 0.31
N GLN A 35 -5.72 -12.79 1.55
CA GLN A 35 -6.05 -14.04 2.24
C GLN A 35 -7.56 -14.24 2.27
N GLN A 36 -8.32 -13.22 2.70
CA GLN A 36 -9.77 -13.30 2.82
C GLN A 36 -10.48 -13.33 1.47
N THR A 37 -9.98 -12.64 0.45
CA THR A 37 -10.65 -12.51 -0.85
C THR A 37 -10.39 -13.70 -1.76
N CYS A 38 -9.13 -14.12 -1.88
CA CYS A 38 -8.72 -15.10 -2.86
C CYS A 38 -9.04 -16.54 -2.44
N THR A 39 -9.21 -16.79 -1.13
CA THR A 39 -9.57 -18.11 -0.59
C THR A 39 -11.07 -18.39 -0.57
N LYS A 40 -11.93 -17.41 -0.89
CA LYS A 40 -13.40 -17.61 -0.90
C LYS A 40 -13.90 -18.66 -1.89
N CYS A 41 -13.16 -18.87 -2.98
CA CYS A 41 -13.61 -19.74 -4.08
C CYS A 41 -12.69 -20.94 -4.33
N HIS A 42 -11.44 -20.91 -3.85
CA HIS A 42 -10.45 -21.96 -4.12
C HIS A 42 -9.50 -22.07 -2.92
N SER A 43 -8.86 -23.23 -2.77
CA SER A 43 -7.84 -23.43 -1.74
C SER A 43 -6.66 -22.44 -1.85
N PRO A 44 -6.12 -21.95 -0.71
CA PRO A 44 -4.91 -21.11 -0.68
C PRO A 44 -3.68 -21.79 -1.31
N LYS A 45 -3.68 -23.12 -1.45
CA LYS A 45 -2.62 -23.89 -2.14
C LYS A 45 -2.30 -23.33 -3.52
N ARG A 46 -3.28 -22.79 -4.27
CA ARG A 46 -3.03 -22.19 -5.59
C ARG A 46 -2.15 -20.94 -5.51
N ILE A 47 -2.27 -20.16 -4.44
CA ILE A 47 -1.39 -19.02 -4.19
C ILE A 47 -0.03 -19.54 -3.73
N CYS A 48 -0.03 -20.42 -2.74
CA CYS A 48 1.20 -20.94 -2.12
C CYS A 48 2.17 -21.58 -3.14
N LEU A 49 1.65 -22.39 -4.07
CA LEU A 49 2.45 -23.03 -5.12
C LEU A 49 3.09 -22.06 -6.13
N ASN A 50 2.71 -20.79 -6.11
CA ASN A 50 3.20 -19.78 -7.04
C ASN A 50 4.03 -18.67 -6.36
N LEU A 51 4.15 -18.68 -5.02
CA LEU A 51 5.03 -17.77 -4.29
C LEU A 51 6.49 -18.06 -4.64
N GLY A 52 7.30 -17.01 -4.84
CA GLY A 52 8.68 -17.15 -5.35
C GLY A 52 8.82 -17.65 -6.80
N VAL A 53 7.71 -17.96 -7.50
CA VAL A 53 7.73 -18.47 -8.88
C VAL A 53 7.20 -17.42 -9.87
N LYS A 54 6.07 -16.77 -9.54
CA LYS A 54 5.46 -15.75 -10.41
C LYS A 54 6.11 -14.38 -10.20
N SER A 55 6.42 -13.71 -11.30
CA SER A 55 6.72 -12.27 -11.30
C SER A 55 5.50 -11.43 -10.92
N GLU A 56 5.72 -10.16 -10.56
CA GLU A 56 4.65 -9.19 -10.33
C GLU A 56 3.67 -9.09 -11.51
N SER A 57 4.17 -9.04 -12.76
CA SER A 57 3.33 -8.99 -13.96
C SER A 57 2.48 -10.26 -14.15
N ALA A 58 3.02 -11.43 -13.81
CA ALA A 58 2.30 -12.69 -13.84
C ALA A 58 1.23 -12.78 -12.74
N TRP A 59 1.51 -12.23 -11.56
CA TRP A 59 0.51 -12.06 -10.49
C TRP A 59 -0.61 -11.11 -10.90
N ASN A 60 -0.27 -9.95 -11.45
CA ASN A 60 -1.22 -8.96 -11.93
C ASN A 60 -2.20 -9.57 -12.94
N SER A 61 -1.68 -10.31 -13.93
CA SER A 61 -2.50 -11.03 -14.92
C SER A 61 -3.41 -12.07 -14.27
N THR A 62 -2.93 -12.76 -13.24
CA THR A 62 -3.71 -13.77 -12.50
C THR A 62 -4.83 -13.11 -11.70
N ILE A 63 -4.54 -12.02 -10.99
CA ILE A 63 -5.50 -11.27 -10.19
C ILE A 63 -6.58 -10.68 -11.09
N ASN A 64 -6.21 -10.05 -12.21
CA ASN A 64 -7.18 -9.53 -13.20
C ASN A 64 -8.14 -10.61 -13.68
N LYS A 65 -7.63 -11.81 -14.00
CA LYS A 65 -8.49 -12.95 -14.37
C LYS A 65 -9.45 -13.35 -13.25
N MET A 66 -9.03 -13.31 -11.99
CA MET A 66 -9.90 -13.67 -10.85
C MET A 66 -10.93 -12.60 -10.55
N VAL A 67 -10.56 -11.31 -10.64
CA VAL A 67 -11.49 -10.18 -10.53
C VAL A 67 -12.53 -10.24 -11.64
N GLY A 68 -12.13 -10.53 -12.88
CA GLY A 68 -13.04 -10.75 -14.00
C GLY A 68 -13.99 -11.94 -13.81
N LYS A 69 -13.63 -12.91 -12.96
CA LYS A 69 -14.47 -14.05 -12.55
C LYS A 69 -15.28 -13.80 -11.28
N GLY A 70 -15.22 -12.59 -10.72
CA GLY A 70 -16.05 -12.17 -9.59
C GLY A 70 -15.33 -12.05 -8.24
N ALA A 71 -14.00 -12.23 -8.17
CA ALA A 71 -13.25 -11.94 -6.95
C ALA A 71 -13.41 -10.46 -6.56
N LYS A 72 -13.69 -10.19 -5.28
CA LYS A 72 -14.04 -8.86 -4.77
C LYS A 72 -12.82 -8.07 -4.29
N LEU A 73 -11.79 -7.97 -5.13
CA LEU A 73 -10.66 -7.06 -4.91
C LEU A 73 -10.90 -5.77 -5.73
N PRO A 74 -10.84 -4.57 -5.12
CA PRO A 74 -10.94 -3.31 -5.86
C PRO A 74 -9.89 -3.21 -6.97
N LYS A 75 -10.26 -2.65 -8.12
CA LYS A 75 -9.40 -2.62 -9.33
C LYS A 75 -8.13 -1.81 -9.12
N ASP A 76 -8.22 -0.73 -8.36
CA ASP A 76 -7.11 0.13 -7.94
C ASP A 76 -6.09 -0.58 -7.04
N ARG A 77 -6.50 -1.66 -6.36
CA ARG A 77 -5.62 -2.47 -5.50
C ARG A 77 -4.96 -3.66 -6.19
N ILE A 78 -5.23 -3.88 -7.48
CA ILE A 78 -4.65 -5.03 -8.21
C ILE A 78 -3.12 -4.94 -8.27
N ASN A 79 -2.58 -3.75 -8.52
CA ASN A 79 -1.13 -3.55 -8.58
C ASN A 79 -0.48 -3.75 -7.20
N GLU A 80 -1.11 -3.20 -6.15
CA GLU A 80 -0.67 -3.39 -4.76
C GLU A 80 -0.64 -4.89 -4.40
N ALA A 81 -1.70 -5.64 -4.75
CA ALA A 81 -1.77 -7.08 -4.51
C ALA A 81 -0.71 -7.87 -5.29
N ALA A 82 -0.50 -7.51 -6.56
CA ALA A 82 0.49 -8.18 -7.40
C ALA A 82 1.91 -7.96 -6.85
N SER A 83 2.23 -6.72 -6.48
CA SER A 83 3.52 -6.37 -5.90
C SER A 83 3.72 -7.11 -4.58
N PHE A 84 2.74 -7.08 -3.68
CA PHE A 84 2.77 -7.83 -2.43
C PHE A 84 3.02 -9.34 -2.63
N LEU A 85 2.29 -10.01 -3.53
CA LEU A 85 2.49 -11.44 -3.78
C LEU A 85 3.85 -11.77 -4.39
N SER A 86 4.43 -10.85 -5.15
CA SER A 86 5.73 -11.05 -5.79
C SER A 86 6.91 -10.95 -4.84
N THR A 87 6.74 -10.32 -3.67
CA THR A 87 7.79 -10.17 -2.66
C THR A 87 7.77 -11.27 -1.59
N LEU A 88 6.72 -12.11 -1.57
CA LEU A 88 6.60 -13.19 -0.61
C LEU A 88 7.45 -14.40 -1.00
N GLU A 89 8.15 -14.94 0.00
CA GLU A 89 8.89 -16.19 -0.10
C GLU A 89 7.96 -17.41 -0.18
N PRO A 90 8.42 -18.52 -0.78
CA PRO A 90 7.71 -19.80 -0.71
C PRO A 90 7.38 -20.19 0.73
N GLY A 91 6.14 -20.62 0.99
CA GLY A 91 5.71 -21.04 2.33
C GLY A 91 5.27 -19.92 3.27
N ALA A 92 5.11 -18.67 2.79
CA ALA A 92 4.66 -17.54 3.60
C ALA A 92 3.42 -17.88 4.47
N PRO A 93 3.51 -17.84 5.82
CA PRO A 93 2.48 -18.36 6.73
C PRO A 93 1.08 -17.75 6.56
N LEU A 94 1.01 -16.50 6.09
CA LEU A 94 -0.26 -15.81 5.84
C LEU A 94 -1.08 -16.50 4.73
N LEU A 95 -0.44 -17.14 3.75
CA LEU A 95 -1.09 -17.66 2.55
C LEU A 95 -0.86 -19.16 2.33
N CYS A 96 0.03 -19.77 3.11
CA CYS A 96 0.41 -21.17 3.02
C CYS A 96 0.03 -21.90 4.32
N ASN A 97 -1.26 -22.09 4.54
CA ASN A 97 -1.84 -22.80 5.68
C ASN A 97 -2.84 -23.88 5.27
#